data_AF-A0A948S6W5-F1
#
_entry.id   AF-A0A948S6W5-F1
#
_cell.length_a   1.000
_cell.length_b   1.000
_cell.length_c   1.000
_cell.angle_alpha   90.00
_cell.angle_beta   90.00
_cell.angle_gamma   90.00
#
_symmetry.space_group_name_H-M   'P 1'
#
loop_
_entity.id
_entity.type
_entity.pdbx_description
1 polymer ?
#
loop_
_entity_poly.entity_id
_entity_poly.type
_entity_poly.pdbx_seq_one_letter_code
_entity_poly.pdbx_strand_id
1 'polypeptide(L)'
;MTGTAGAAMEDRVTGGQSWNKAARYFGRAMLLRCPVCGKTPVFPPLARTRSLHDWFTPLDGCPRCGYAFDREPGYFLLSIWAINYGIAAVLGLVLYGAFEWFFDWPVWTLIAAVVGPVVLFNVLFVRHSKTIFIAWDHFFDPHEREDDGGDGNVPHSPEPPPRQPPRRARLPADAGV
;
A
#
# COMPACT_ATOMS: atom_id res chain seq x y z
N MET A 1 41.90 2.87 -27.20
CA MET A 1 41.96 2.88 -25.72
C MET A 1 41.04 3.99 -25.20
N THR A 2 39.72 3.79 -25.27
CA THR A 2 38.70 4.77 -24.83
C THR A 2 37.42 3.99 -24.56
N GLY A 3 37.22 3.49 -23.34
CA GLY A 3 36.06 2.63 -23.07
C GLY A 3 35.75 2.33 -21.61
N THR A 4 36.50 2.88 -20.64
CA THR A 4 36.32 2.56 -19.21
C THR A 4 35.75 3.71 -18.38
N ALA A 5 35.60 4.92 -18.95
CA ALA A 5 35.09 6.07 -18.22
C ALA A 5 33.55 6.24 -18.25
N GLY A 6 32.86 5.66 -19.25
CA GLY A 6 31.39 5.77 -19.41
C GLY A 6 30.61 4.90 -18.42
N ALA A 7 31.01 3.64 -18.25
CA ALA A 7 30.30 2.69 -17.40
C ALA A 7 30.26 3.07 -15.90
N ALA A 8 31.26 3.82 -15.41
CA ALA A 8 31.32 4.21 -14.01
C ALA A 8 30.48 5.47 -13.66
N MET A 9 30.01 6.22 -14.66
CA MET A 9 29.19 7.44 -14.44
C MET A 9 27.69 7.11 -14.39
N GLU A 10 27.21 6.14 -15.17
CA GLU A 10 25.81 5.70 -15.18
C GLU A 10 25.39 4.98 -13.88
N ASP A 11 26.31 4.27 -13.21
CA ASP A 11 26.00 3.52 -11.98
C ASP A 11 25.73 4.40 -10.75
N ARG A 12 26.14 5.68 -10.76
CA ARG A 12 25.96 6.58 -9.60
C ARG A 12 24.62 7.31 -9.58
N VAL A 13 23.88 7.34 -10.70
CA VAL A 13 22.65 8.14 -10.82
C VAL A 13 21.40 7.32 -10.45
N THR A 14 21.41 6.01 -10.64
CA THR A 14 20.25 5.13 -10.43
C THR A 14 20.20 4.48 -9.04
N GLY A 15 21.33 4.11 -8.44
CA GLY A 15 21.36 3.46 -7.14
C GLY A 15 20.98 4.38 -5.98
N GLY A 16 21.70 5.48 -5.79
CA GLY A 16 21.54 6.34 -4.60
C GLY A 16 20.24 7.13 -4.53
N GLN A 17 19.63 7.47 -5.67
CA GLN A 17 18.34 8.17 -5.69
C GLN A 17 17.15 7.24 -5.41
N SER A 18 17.26 5.97 -5.82
CA SER A 18 16.23 4.96 -5.62
C SER A 18 16.07 4.60 -4.13
N TRP A 19 17.17 4.35 -3.43
CA TRP A 19 17.15 4.00 -2.00
C TRP A 19 16.61 5.12 -1.10
N ASN A 20 16.91 6.38 -1.38
CA ASN A 20 16.35 7.51 -0.62
C ASN A 20 14.83 7.65 -0.80
N LYS A 21 14.33 7.39 -2.01
CA LYS A 21 12.89 7.36 -2.29
C LYS A 21 12.22 6.20 -1.58
N ALA A 22 12.82 5.00 -1.64
CA ALA A 22 12.36 3.82 -0.92
C ALA A 22 12.28 4.12 0.59
N ALA A 23 13.38 4.58 1.20
CA ALA A 23 13.43 4.91 2.62
C ALA A 23 12.35 5.92 3.03
N ARG A 24 12.06 6.90 2.18
CA ARG A 24 10.98 7.86 2.39
C ARG A 24 9.59 7.21 2.33
N TYR A 25 9.35 6.32 1.37
CA TYR A 25 8.08 5.58 1.26
C TYR A 25 7.88 4.64 2.45
N PHE A 26 8.90 3.89 2.83
CA PHE A 26 8.90 3.05 4.03
C PHE A 26 8.67 3.87 5.30
N GLY A 27 9.34 5.02 5.47
CA GLY A 27 9.11 5.90 6.62
C GLY A 27 7.67 6.41 6.70
N ARG A 28 7.04 6.71 5.55
CA ARG A 28 5.62 7.08 5.49
C ARG A 28 4.70 5.91 5.80
N ALA A 29 5.03 4.71 5.31
CA ALA A 29 4.29 3.49 5.58
C ALA A 29 4.30 3.15 7.08
N MET A 30 5.45 3.28 7.74
CA MET A 30 5.56 3.08 9.20
C MET A 30 4.69 4.06 10.00
N LEU A 31 4.40 5.24 9.46
CA LEU A 31 3.48 6.22 10.05
C LEU A 31 2.01 6.01 9.64
N LEU A 32 1.70 4.89 8.96
CA LEU A 32 0.38 4.57 8.40
C LEU A 32 -0.14 5.65 7.44
N ARG A 33 0.77 6.34 6.74
CA ARG A 33 0.43 7.41 5.78
C ARG A 33 0.62 6.95 4.35
N CYS A 34 -0.11 7.59 3.44
CA CYS A 34 0.04 7.39 2.01
C CYS A 34 1.51 7.56 1.58
N PRO A 35 2.13 6.57 0.90
CA PRO A 35 3.53 6.64 0.51
C PRO A 35 3.80 7.75 -0.51
N VAL A 36 2.81 8.07 -1.37
CA VAL A 36 2.93 9.11 -2.40
C VAL A 36 2.86 10.51 -1.79
N CYS A 37 1.76 10.82 -1.09
CA CYS A 37 1.49 12.19 -0.62
C CYS A 37 2.04 12.45 0.80
N GLY A 38 2.20 11.42 1.63
CA GLY A 38 2.72 11.50 3.00
C GLY A 38 1.83 12.22 4.01
N LYS A 39 0.60 12.61 3.65
CA LYS A 39 -0.29 13.43 4.49
C LYS A 39 -1.53 12.66 4.96
N THR A 40 -2.20 11.93 4.06
CA THR A 40 -3.42 11.19 4.40
C THR A 40 -3.08 9.87 5.08
N PRO A 41 -3.76 9.51 6.20
CA PRO A 41 -3.66 8.16 6.76
C PRO A 41 -4.29 7.13 5.83
N VAL A 42 -3.73 5.92 5.78
CA VAL A 42 -4.27 4.80 4.99
C VAL A 42 -5.48 4.16 5.69
N PHE A 43 -5.47 4.17 7.02
CA PHE A 43 -6.53 3.58 7.85
C PHE A 43 -7.41 4.65 8.47
N PRO A 44 -8.68 4.33 8.78
CA PRO A 44 -9.53 5.21 9.55
C PRO A 44 -8.89 5.50 10.93
N PRO A 45 -9.01 6.74 11.45
CA PRO A 45 -8.52 7.08 12.77
C PRO A 45 -9.13 6.18 13.84
N LEU A 46 -8.37 5.91 14.92
CA LEU A 46 -8.81 5.11 16.07
C LEU A 46 -10.17 5.56 16.63
N ALA A 47 -10.45 6.87 16.66
CA ALA A 47 -11.72 7.42 17.12
C ALA A 47 -12.94 7.02 16.26
N ARG A 48 -12.71 6.62 15.00
CA ARG A 48 -13.75 6.16 14.07
C ARG A 48 -13.79 4.63 13.97
N THR A 49 -12.75 3.92 14.41
CA THR A 49 -12.72 2.45 14.40
C THR A 49 -13.69 1.90 15.44
N ARG A 50 -14.85 1.40 14.99
CA ARG A 50 -15.89 0.82 15.89
C ARG A 50 -15.98 -0.70 15.80
N SER A 51 -15.41 -1.28 14.75
CA SER A 51 -15.41 -2.72 14.49
C SER A 51 -13.99 -3.24 14.22
N LEU A 52 -13.78 -4.54 14.46
CA LEU A 52 -12.58 -5.23 13.98
C LEU A 52 -12.46 -5.15 12.45
N HIS A 53 -13.59 -5.14 11.73
CA HIS A 53 -13.58 -4.95 10.28
C HIS A 53 -12.91 -3.62 9.89
N ASP A 54 -13.32 -2.52 10.52
CA ASP A 54 -12.72 -1.19 10.30
C ASP A 54 -11.25 -1.13 10.74
N TRP A 55 -10.86 -2.02 11.65
CA TRP A 55 -9.47 -2.13 12.07
C TRP A 55 -8.57 -2.66 10.96
N PHE A 56 -9.04 -3.72 10.27
CA PHE A 56 -8.30 -4.42 9.24
C PHE A 56 -8.46 -3.80 7.84
N THR A 57 -9.52 -3.04 7.59
CA THR A 57 -9.84 -2.51 6.26
C THR A 57 -9.24 -1.12 6.04
N PRO A 58 -8.36 -0.93 5.02
CA PRO A 58 -7.87 0.39 4.64
C PRO A 58 -8.99 1.23 3.98
N LEU A 59 -8.76 2.53 3.82
CA LEU A 59 -9.62 3.39 3.01
C LEU A 59 -9.51 2.97 1.53
N ASP A 60 -10.52 3.30 0.70
CA ASP A 60 -10.51 2.95 -0.73
C ASP A 60 -9.36 3.65 -1.48
N GLY A 61 -9.03 4.89 -1.08
CA GLY A 61 -7.94 5.64 -1.69
C GLY A 61 -7.62 6.95 -0.97
N CYS A 62 -6.61 7.63 -1.48
CA CYS A 62 -6.16 8.91 -0.95
C CYS A 62 -6.96 10.07 -1.58
N PRO A 63 -7.76 10.84 -0.80
CA PRO A 63 -8.53 11.96 -1.33
C PRO A 63 -7.67 13.13 -1.81
N ARG A 64 -6.37 13.14 -1.47
CA ARG A 64 -5.44 14.22 -1.86
C ARG A 64 -4.71 13.95 -3.16
N CYS A 65 -4.34 12.70 -3.43
CA CYS A 65 -3.52 12.36 -4.60
C CYS A 65 -4.17 11.34 -5.52
N GLY A 66 -5.40 10.90 -5.25
CA GLY A 66 -6.14 9.95 -6.08
C GLY A 66 -5.65 8.50 -6.02
N TYR A 67 -4.56 8.23 -5.28
CA TYR A 67 -3.98 6.89 -5.21
C TYR A 67 -4.95 5.90 -4.56
N ALA A 68 -5.35 4.86 -5.30
CA ALA A 68 -6.16 3.77 -4.79
C ALA A 68 -5.30 2.87 -3.89
N PHE A 69 -5.74 2.64 -2.64
CA PHE A 69 -5.00 1.77 -1.72
C PHE A 69 -5.25 0.29 -1.97
N ASP A 70 -6.43 -0.04 -2.51
CA ASP A 70 -6.77 -1.37 -2.98
C ASP A 70 -6.94 -1.33 -4.52
N ARG A 71 -6.09 -2.06 -5.23
CA ARG A 71 -6.10 -2.11 -6.71
C ARG A 71 -7.02 -3.20 -7.23
N GLU A 72 -6.99 -4.36 -6.58
CA GLU A 72 -7.63 -5.59 -7.04
C GLU A 72 -8.14 -6.40 -5.85
N PRO A 73 -9.26 -7.13 -5.99
CA PRO A 73 -9.72 -8.00 -4.94
C PRO A 73 -8.64 -9.03 -4.58
N GLY A 74 -8.14 -8.96 -3.35
CA GLY A 74 -7.07 -9.83 -2.88
C GLY A 74 -5.66 -9.25 -3.00
N TYR A 75 -5.50 -7.98 -3.38
CA TYR A 75 -4.22 -7.28 -3.43
C TYR A 75 -3.39 -7.44 -2.13
N PHE A 76 -4.07 -7.41 -0.98
CA PHE A 76 -3.40 -7.54 0.33
C PHE A 76 -3.02 -8.97 0.73
N LEU A 77 -3.30 -10.02 -0.07
CA LEU A 77 -2.93 -11.39 0.30
C LEU A 77 -1.44 -11.51 0.58
N LEU A 78 -0.60 -10.94 -0.30
CA LEU A 78 0.85 -11.02 -0.13
C LEU A 78 1.31 -10.27 1.12
N SER A 79 0.71 -9.11 1.43
CA SER A 79 0.98 -8.39 2.69
C SER A 79 0.65 -9.23 3.92
N ILE A 80 -0.47 -9.96 3.90
CA ILE A 80 -0.93 -10.73 5.06
C ILE A 80 -0.05 -11.98 5.23
N TRP A 81 0.19 -12.74 4.15
CA TRP A 81 0.88 -14.03 4.21
C TRP A 81 2.40 -13.91 4.26
N ALA A 82 3.00 -13.03 3.47
CA ALA A 82 4.46 -12.91 3.44
C ALA A 82 4.97 -11.97 4.54
N ILE A 83 4.39 -10.76 4.65
CA ILE A 83 4.93 -9.73 5.53
C ILE A 83 4.41 -9.92 6.96
N ASN A 84 3.09 -9.96 7.18
CA ASN A 84 2.53 -10.03 8.53
C ASN A 84 2.78 -11.40 9.18
N TYR A 85 2.33 -12.48 8.53
CA TYR A 85 2.49 -13.83 9.05
C TYR A 85 3.96 -14.26 9.11
N GLY A 86 4.76 -13.92 8.09
CA GLY A 86 6.20 -14.21 8.08
C GLY A 86 6.94 -13.57 9.25
N ILE A 87 6.73 -12.27 9.51
CA ILE A 87 7.38 -11.57 10.64
C ILE A 87 6.86 -12.11 11.98
N ALA A 88 5.57 -12.40 12.08
CA ALA A 88 5.00 -12.95 13.30
C ALA A 88 5.51 -14.37 13.60
N ALA A 89 5.74 -15.20 12.59
CA ALA A 89 6.32 -16.53 12.75
C ALA A 89 7.76 -16.45 13.27
N VAL A 90 8.58 -15.55 12.71
CA VAL A 90 9.94 -15.30 13.20
C VAL A 90 9.91 -14.80 14.65
N LEU A 91 9.02 -13.86 14.97
CA LEU A 91 8.83 -13.39 16.35
C LEU A 91 8.47 -14.55 17.30
N GLY A 92 7.56 -15.43 16.89
CA GLY A 92 7.16 -16.58 17.68
C GLY A 92 8.32 -17.55 17.94
N LEU A 93 9.12 -17.85 16.93
CA LEU A 93 10.31 -18.71 17.07
C LEU A 93 11.36 -18.08 18.01
N VAL A 94 11.59 -16.77 17.88
CA VAL A 94 12.52 -16.04 18.76
C VAL A 94 12.02 -16.03 20.20
N LEU A 95 10.73 -15.76 20.43
CA LEU A 95 10.14 -15.78 21.78
C LEU A 95 10.19 -17.17 22.40
N TYR A 96 9.85 -18.21 21.63
CA TYR A 96 9.94 -19.60 22.08
C TYR A 96 11.36 -19.95 22.48
N GLY A 97 12.34 -19.72 21.58
CA GLY A 97 13.74 -20.04 21.86
C GLY A 97 14.30 -19.26 23.04
N ALA A 98 13.93 -17.98 23.19
CA ALA A 98 14.32 -17.19 24.34
C ALA A 98 13.72 -17.73 25.64
N PHE A 99 12.42 -18.01 25.67
CA PHE A 99 11.78 -18.49 26.88
C PHE A 99 12.28 -19.87 27.29
N GLU A 100 12.44 -20.80 26.35
CA GLU A 100 13.01 -22.12 26.61
C GLU A 100 14.46 -22.04 27.13
N TRP A 101 15.25 -21.08 26.63
CA TRP A 101 16.64 -20.92 27.04
C TRP A 101 16.80 -20.29 28.43
N PHE A 102 15.94 -19.33 28.78
CA PHE A 102 16.06 -18.57 30.03
C PHE A 102 15.16 -19.10 31.17
N PHE A 103 14.08 -19.82 30.86
CA PHE A 103 13.08 -20.23 31.83
C PHE A 103 12.68 -21.70 31.64
N ASP A 104 12.71 -22.46 32.73
CA ASP A 104 12.22 -23.84 32.77
C ASP A 104 10.72 -23.87 33.12
N TRP A 105 9.90 -23.33 32.21
CA TRP A 105 8.45 -23.21 32.41
C TRP A 105 7.70 -24.46 31.96
N PRO A 106 6.57 -24.79 32.61
CA PRO A 106 5.71 -25.84 32.11
C PRO A 106 5.17 -25.47 30.71
N VAL A 107 5.03 -26.49 29.85
CA VAL A 107 4.70 -26.32 28.43
C VAL A 107 3.49 -25.41 28.16
N TRP A 108 2.45 -25.49 28.99
CA TRP A 108 1.25 -24.66 28.83
C TRP A 108 1.49 -23.18 29.08
N THR A 109 2.37 -22.85 30.04
CA THR A 109 2.78 -21.47 30.31
C THR A 109 3.64 -20.94 29.18
N LEU A 110 4.56 -21.75 28.67
CA LEU A 110 5.38 -21.40 27.51
C LEU A 110 4.53 -21.11 26.27
N ILE A 111 3.56 -21.99 25.96
CA ILE A 111 2.62 -21.81 24.84
C ILE A 111 1.85 -20.51 25.02
N ALA A 112 1.27 -20.26 26.19
CA ALA A 112 0.51 -19.03 26.44
C ALA A 112 1.38 -17.77 26.31
N ALA A 113 2.61 -17.84 26.82
CA ALA A 113 3.59 -16.75 26.78
C ALA A 113 4.07 -16.44 25.35
N VAL A 114 4.07 -17.40 24.43
CA VAL A 114 4.43 -17.18 23.02
C VAL A 114 3.21 -16.78 22.20
N VAL A 115 2.12 -17.55 22.29
CA VAL A 115 0.93 -17.36 21.44
C VAL A 115 0.25 -16.02 21.71
N GLY A 116 0.09 -15.63 22.98
CA GLY A 116 -0.57 -14.38 23.35
C GLY A 116 0.07 -13.15 22.69
N PRO A 117 1.38 -12.91 22.88
CA PRO A 117 2.10 -11.83 22.23
C PRO A 117 2.12 -11.92 20.70
N VAL A 118 2.24 -13.12 20.12
CA VAL A 118 2.24 -13.29 18.65
C VAL A 118 0.89 -12.92 18.05
N VAL A 119 -0.22 -13.30 18.68
CA VAL A 119 -1.57 -12.93 18.22
C VAL A 119 -1.78 -11.43 18.35
N LEU A 120 -1.40 -10.84 19.49
CA LEU A 120 -1.49 -9.39 19.69
C LEU A 120 -0.65 -8.63 18.66
N PHE A 121 0.58 -9.10 18.41
CA PHE A 121 1.46 -8.55 17.39
C PHE A 121 0.82 -8.59 16.00
N ASN A 122 0.27 -9.74 15.58
CA ASN A 122 -0.43 -9.85 14.29
C ASN A 122 -1.56 -8.81 14.14
N VAL A 123 -2.40 -8.67 15.17
CA VAL A 123 -3.54 -7.74 15.14
C VAL A 123 -3.08 -6.29 15.00
N LEU A 124 -1.99 -5.90 15.68
CA LEU A 124 -1.45 -4.54 15.61
C LEU A 124 -0.60 -4.30 14.35
N PHE A 125 0.13 -5.32 13.90
CA PHE A 125 1.09 -5.22 12.81
C PHE A 125 0.45 -5.34 11.42
N VAL A 126 -0.73 -5.94 11.30
CA VAL A 126 -1.48 -6.03 10.03
C VAL A 126 -1.61 -4.69 9.30
N ARG A 127 -1.82 -3.59 10.04
CA ARG A 127 -1.95 -2.24 9.47
C ARG A 127 -0.64 -1.78 8.85
N HIS A 128 0.45 -1.99 9.59
CA HIS A 128 1.81 -1.67 9.14
C HIS A 128 2.18 -2.53 7.94
N SER A 129 1.90 -3.84 7.99
CA SER A 129 2.13 -4.76 6.88
C SER A 129 1.47 -4.30 5.58
N LYS A 130 0.17 -3.95 5.62
CA LYS A 130 -0.55 -3.43 4.45
C LYS A 130 0.06 -2.13 3.93
N THR A 131 0.40 -1.18 4.80
CA THR A 131 1.04 0.07 4.36
C THR A 131 2.44 -0.12 3.79
N ILE A 132 3.21 -1.05 4.35
CA ILE A 132 4.55 -1.41 3.87
C ILE A 132 4.43 -2.04 2.49
N PHE A 133 3.47 -2.94 2.30
CA PHE A 133 3.20 -3.55 1.01
C PHE A 133 2.84 -2.51 -0.05
N ILE A 134 1.95 -1.57 0.25
CA ILE A 134 1.61 -0.46 -0.67
C ILE A 134 2.85 0.36 -1.03
N ALA A 135 3.72 0.66 -0.07
CA ALA A 135 4.96 1.39 -0.32
C ALA A 135 5.96 0.60 -1.17
N TRP A 136 6.03 -0.72 -0.95
CA TRP A 136 6.87 -1.64 -1.71
C TRP A 136 6.37 -1.78 -3.15
N ASP A 137 5.08 -2.04 -3.33
CA ASP A 137 4.44 -2.10 -4.65
C ASP A 137 4.62 -0.78 -5.41
N HIS A 138 4.36 0.36 -4.77
CA HIS A 138 4.57 1.68 -5.38
C HIS A 138 6.03 1.98 -5.76
N PHE A 139 6.99 1.35 -5.08
CA PHE A 139 8.40 1.52 -5.41
C PHE A 139 8.78 0.77 -6.69
N PHE A 140 8.20 -0.41 -6.94
CA PHE A 140 8.42 -1.19 -8.17
C PHE A 140 7.53 -0.73 -9.32
N ASP A 141 6.30 -0.35 -9.01
CA ASP A 141 5.31 0.17 -9.95
C ASP A 141 4.87 1.58 -9.51
N PRO A 142 5.65 2.61 -9.88
CA PRO A 142 5.32 3.97 -9.54
C PRO A 142 4.02 4.39 -10.22
N HIS A 143 3.05 4.80 -9.41
CA HIS A 143 1.82 5.40 -9.89
C HIS A 143 2.14 6.76 -10.52
N GLU A 144 2.19 6.80 -11.85
CA GLU A 144 2.20 8.04 -12.62
C GLU A 144 0.87 8.75 -12.38
N ARG A 145 0.92 10.04 -12.05
CA ARG A 145 -0.28 10.87 -12.12
C ARG A 145 -0.43 11.24 -13.58
N GLU A 146 -1.64 11.24 -14.11
CA GLU A 146 -1.94 11.69 -15.49
C GLU A 146 -1.68 13.20 -15.61
N ASP A 147 -0.42 13.59 -15.58
CA ASP A 147 0.09 14.93 -15.83
C ASP A 147 1.37 14.73 -16.68
N ASP A 148 1.23 14.88 -18.01
CA ASP A 148 2.26 14.82 -19.07
C ASP A 148 2.88 13.45 -19.45
N GLY A 149 2.18 12.72 -20.33
CA GLY A 149 2.82 12.07 -21.49
C GLY A 149 3.65 10.79 -21.30
N GLY A 150 3.40 10.00 -20.25
CA GLY A 150 3.98 8.66 -20.07
C GLY A 150 2.94 7.56 -20.28
N ASP A 151 3.29 6.55 -21.09
CA ASP A 151 2.49 5.38 -21.40
C ASP A 151 2.51 4.36 -20.24
N GLY A 152 1.94 4.75 -19.11
CA GLY A 152 1.54 3.76 -18.11
C GLY A 152 0.60 2.74 -18.75
N ASN A 153 0.93 1.46 -18.65
CA ASN A 153 0.12 0.34 -19.12
C ASN A 153 -1.14 0.17 -18.24
N VAL A 154 -1.99 1.19 -18.24
CA VAL A 154 -3.35 1.15 -17.73
C VAL A 154 -4.21 0.64 -18.88
N PRO A 155 -4.96 -0.47 -18.74
CA PRO A 155 -5.94 -0.85 -19.74
C PRO A 155 -6.91 0.31 -19.93
N HIS A 156 -6.83 1.00 -21.06
CA HIS A 156 -7.80 2.03 -21.43
C HIS A 156 -9.17 1.38 -21.46
N SER A 157 -9.98 1.67 -20.44
CA SER A 157 -11.43 1.45 -20.56
C SER A 157 -11.88 2.28 -21.76
N PRO A 158 -12.64 1.72 -22.72
CA PRO A 158 -13.10 2.46 -23.88
C PRO A 158 -13.75 3.76 -23.42
N GLU A 159 -13.28 4.89 -23.95
CA GLU A 159 -13.77 6.20 -23.58
C GLU A 159 -15.31 6.22 -23.74
N PRO A 160 -16.06 6.69 -22.73
CA PRO A 160 -17.51 6.80 -22.84
C PRO A 160 -17.83 7.63 -24.09
N PRO A 161 -18.77 7.19 -24.94
CA PRO A 161 -19.07 7.90 -26.17
C PRO A 161 -19.39 9.36 -25.86
N PRO A 162 -18.88 10.31 -26.68
CA PRO A 162 -19.05 11.73 -26.42
C PRO A 162 -20.52 12.04 -26.20
N ARG A 163 -20.81 12.74 -25.09
CA ARG A 163 -22.17 13.17 -24.76
C ARG A 163 -22.74 13.95 -25.94
N GLN A 164 -23.73 13.37 -26.61
CA GLN A 164 -24.41 14.05 -27.70
C GLN A 164 -25.01 15.36 -27.15
N PRO A 165 -24.80 16.50 -27.82
CA PRO A 165 -25.42 17.75 -27.40
C PRO A 165 -26.94 17.54 -27.35
N PRO A 166 -27.65 18.17 -26.38
CA PRO A 166 -29.09 18.03 -26.27
C PRO A 166 -29.72 18.36 -27.62
N ARG A 167 -30.45 17.38 -28.18
CA ARG A 167 -31.13 17.52 -29.47
C ARG A 167 -32.04 18.74 -29.35
N ARG A 168 -31.70 19.83 -30.04
CA ARG A 168 -32.53 21.05 -30.04
C ARG A 168 -33.94 20.61 -30.41
N ALA A 169 -34.90 20.85 -29.52
CA ALA A 169 -36.30 20.65 -29.83
C ALA A 169 -36.59 21.44 -31.12
N ARG A 170 -37.09 20.77 -32.15
CA ARG A 170 -37.63 21.47 -33.32
C ARG A 170 -38.76 22.36 -32.80
N LEU A 171 -38.65 23.67 -32.96
CA LEU A 171 -39.82 24.54 -32.83
C LEU A 171 -40.84 24.07 -33.88
N PRO A 172 -42.12 23.84 -33.52
CA PRO A 172 -43.17 23.62 -34.50
C PRO A 172 -43.25 24.85 -35.44
N ALA A 173 -43.39 24.58 -36.73
CA ALA A 173 -43.33 25.57 -37.82
C ALA A 173 -44.72 26.14 -38.15
N ASP A 174 -45.58 26.23 -37.15
CA ASP A 174 -47.00 26.48 -37.31
C ASP A 174 -47.50 27.36 -36.15
N ALA A 175 -46.95 28.58 -36.13
CA ALA A 175 -47.52 29.73 -35.44
C ALA A 175 -47.49 30.91 -36.41
N GLY A 176 -48.44 30.93 -37.35
CA GLY A 176 -48.63 32.00 -38.32
C GLY A 176 -50.08 32.00 -38.82
N VAL A 177 -50.82 32.98 -38.30
CA VAL A 177 -52.04 33.68 -38.78
C VAL A 177 -52.95 32.95 -39.76
#